data_AF-A0A3S0RCB9-F1
#
_entry.id   AF-A0A3S0RCB9-F1
#
_cell.length_a   1.000
_cell.length_b   1.000
_cell.length_c   1.000
_cell.angle_alpha   90.00
_cell.angle_beta   90.00
_cell.angle_gamma   90.00
#
_symmetry.space_group_name_H-M   'P 1'
#
loop_
_entity.id
_entity.type
_entity.pdbx_description
1 polymer ?
#
loop_
_entity_poly.entity_id
_entity_poly.type
_entity_poly.pdbx_seq_one_letter_code
_entity_poly.pdbx_strand_id
1 'polypeptide(L)'
;MQQKNNIFFIKKKWNIYFFAIPLFIISLISLGVLIATGWYQIDYQIAVELAKPSSNEFVKYWVRFYDQLGNTEIVIVIIIYLTILLETWFLLKIKQEKQKFIKNYWITVIYYFLAIGAWLIGNIVNLALIPSLDEGFGPGIDYLLFDNYKYKLTSAILVFLYQSFLLGIGLYYVRYRLVKTNRLLTEQTWIKATKGLSFLISTYIIIVILKGATHRIYYYNAIFGDLIDSHPEFLAAYLKSGFHFGYNLGNGYLNNIPSEWQYPWWKPPIGLFSNVNMPTFKTPWEYAFPSGHINATYCTGSIILLFLKNKQNNKINWKIKLCFIIWLIHVLAMNFAVVMERFHWISDTAFTFIFSATMILVVHFSINKIFSKHLI
;
A
#
# COMPACT_ATOMS: atom_id res chain seq x y z
N MET A 1 -26.64 31.04 -16.11
CA MET A 1 -25.59 30.65 -15.14
C MET A 1 -24.77 29.52 -15.73
N GLN A 2 -23.52 29.77 -16.12
CA GLN A 2 -22.65 28.75 -16.74
C GLN A 2 -22.27 27.67 -15.72
N GLN A 3 -22.58 26.41 -16.04
CA GLN A 3 -22.00 25.22 -15.39
C GLN A 3 -20.47 25.29 -15.49
N LYS A 4 -19.81 25.75 -14.44
CA LYS A 4 -18.38 25.57 -14.28
C LYS A 4 -18.15 24.17 -13.76
N ASN A 5 -18.01 23.24 -14.70
CA ASN A 5 -17.47 21.92 -14.41
C ASN A 5 -16.24 22.07 -13.48
N ASN A 6 -16.25 21.42 -12.33
CA ASN A 6 -15.08 21.28 -11.46
C ASN A 6 -14.09 20.32 -12.14
N ILE A 7 -13.43 20.82 -13.19
CA ILE A 7 -12.52 20.04 -14.01
C ILE A 7 -11.11 20.24 -13.47
N PHE A 8 -10.62 19.21 -12.78
CA PHE A 8 -9.24 19.14 -12.29
C PHE A 8 -8.21 19.05 -13.45
N PHE A 9 -8.65 18.76 -14.68
CA PHE A 9 -7.79 18.50 -15.84
C PHE A 9 -7.93 19.43 -17.06
N ILE A 10 -8.79 20.47 -17.08
CA ILE A 10 -9.09 21.24 -18.32
C ILE A 10 -8.62 22.71 -18.31
N LYS A 11 -7.73 23.13 -17.40
CA LYS A 11 -7.01 24.40 -17.61
C LYS A 11 -5.51 24.21 -17.55
N LYS A 12 -4.81 24.67 -18.61
CA LYS A 12 -3.36 24.89 -18.67
C LYS A 12 -2.92 25.65 -17.41
N LYS A 13 -2.63 24.91 -16.35
CA LYS A 13 -2.14 25.43 -15.08
C LYS A 13 -0.82 24.73 -14.87
N TRP A 14 0.25 25.49 -15.04
CA TRP A 14 1.64 25.06 -14.86
C TRP A 14 1.87 24.23 -13.59
N ASN A 15 1.06 24.47 -12.56
CA ASN A 15 1.15 23.77 -11.29
C ASN A 15 0.62 22.32 -11.28
N ILE A 16 -0.19 21.89 -12.25
CA ILE A 16 -0.60 20.47 -12.37
C ILE A 16 0.58 19.63 -12.86
N TYR A 17 1.41 20.19 -13.74
CA TYR A 17 2.61 19.51 -14.24
C TYR A 17 3.60 19.16 -13.14
N PHE A 18 3.62 19.92 -12.03
CA PHE A 18 4.44 19.59 -10.86
C PHE A 18 4.12 18.20 -10.28
N PHE A 19 2.85 17.79 -10.30
CA PHE A 19 2.46 16.44 -9.86
C PHE A 19 2.48 15.43 -11.00
N ALA A 20 2.01 15.84 -12.18
CA ALA A 20 1.84 14.93 -13.31
C ALA A 20 3.17 14.49 -13.93
N ILE A 21 4.17 15.37 -14.03
CA ILE A 21 5.46 15.04 -14.64
C ILE A 21 6.20 13.94 -13.85
N PRO A 22 6.40 14.04 -12.53
CA PRO A 22 7.07 12.97 -11.79
C PRO A 22 6.35 11.63 -11.87
N LEU A 23 5.01 11.63 -11.78
CA LEU A 23 4.22 10.41 -11.95
C LEU A 23 4.37 9.82 -13.35
N PHE A 24 4.35 10.65 -14.39
CA PHE A 24 4.56 10.22 -15.77
C PHE A 24 5.96 9.64 -15.99
N ILE A 25 7.00 10.27 -15.44
CA ILE A 25 8.39 9.78 -15.51
C ILE A 25 8.48 8.41 -14.83
N ILE A 26 7.94 8.27 -13.61
CA ILE A 26 7.94 6.99 -12.89
C ILE A 26 7.20 5.93 -13.73
N SER A 27 5.99 6.22 -14.22
CA SER A 27 5.25 5.27 -15.06
C SER A 27 5.98 4.90 -16.35
N LEU A 28 6.71 5.83 -16.97
CA LEU A 28 7.50 5.57 -18.18
C LEU A 28 8.71 4.67 -17.88
N ILE A 29 9.43 4.95 -16.79
CA ILE A 29 10.54 4.09 -16.33
C ILE A 29 10.00 2.70 -15.98
N SER A 30 8.90 2.62 -15.24
CA SER A 30 8.25 1.35 -14.89
C SER A 30 7.79 0.58 -16.13
N LEU A 31 7.30 1.26 -17.18
CA LEU A 31 6.96 0.60 -18.44
C LEU A 31 8.21 -0.01 -19.11
N GLY A 32 9.32 0.73 -19.14
CA GLY A 32 10.60 0.20 -19.63
C GLY A 32 11.06 -1.03 -18.85
N VAL A 33 10.99 -0.98 -17.51
CA VAL A 33 11.30 -2.12 -16.63
C VAL A 33 10.37 -3.30 -16.90
N LEU A 34 9.06 -3.07 -17.01
CA LEU A 34 8.07 -4.11 -17.24
C LEU A 34 8.30 -4.84 -18.58
N ILE A 35 8.67 -4.10 -19.63
CA ILE A 35 9.04 -4.68 -20.93
C ILE A 35 10.34 -5.49 -20.82
N ALA A 36 11.38 -4.94 -20.19
CA ALA A 36 12.67 -5.61 -20.05
C ALA A 36 12.58 -6.89 -19.19
N THR A 37 11.80 -6.86 -18.11
CA THR A 37 11.53 -8.02 -17.25
C THR A 37 10.54 -9.01 -17.86
N GLY A 38 10.05 -8.75 -19.08
CA GLY A 38 9.36 -9.75 -19.89
C GLY A 38 10.24 -10.99 -20.14
N TRP A 39 11.56 -10.83 -20.12
CA TRP A 39 12.50 -11.94 -20.00
C TRP A 39 12.81 -12.21 -18.53
N TYR A 40 12.39 -13.38 -18.03
CA TYR A 40 12.54 -13.75 -16.62
C TYR A 40 13.96 -13.58 -16.09
N GLN A 41 14.97 -13.92 -16.90
CA GLN A 41 16.38 -13.81 -16.51
C GLN A 41 16.78 -12.38 -16.11
N ILE A 42 16.22 -11.37 -16.76
CA ILE A 42 16.50 -9.96 -16.45
C ILE A 42 15.90 -9.61 -15.09
N ASP A 43 14.66 -10.02 -14.83
CA ASP A 43 13.99 -9.81 -13.55
C ASP A 43 14.74 -10.50 -12.40
N TYR A 44 15.20 -11.73 -12.64
CA TYR A 44 16.02 -12.48 -11.69
C TYR A 44 17.36 -11.81 -11.40
N GLN A 45 18.09 -11.36 -12.43
CA GLN A 45 19.36 -10.63 -12.24
C GLN A 45 19.16 -9.35 -11.42
N ILE A 46 18.10 -8.60 -11.70
CA ILE A 46 17.78 -7.40 -10.92
C ILE A 46 17.49 -7.77 -9.46
N ALA A 47 16.71 -8.82 -9.22
CA ALA A 47 16.39 -9.29 -7.87
C ALA A 47 17.65 -9.72 -7.09
N VAL A 48 18.56 -10.46 -7.72
CA VAL A 48 19.85 -10.85 -7.13
C VAL A 48 20.67 -9.63 -6.76
N GLU A 49 20.83 -8.67 -7.67
CA GLU A 49 21.63 -7.46 -7.43
C GLU A 49 21.04 -6.58 -6.31
N LEU A 50 19.71 -6.39 -6.33
CA LEU A 50 19.03 -5.58 -5.32
C LEU A 50 18.96 -6.25 -3.96
N ALA A 51 18.99 -7.58 -3.88
CA ALA A 51 18.99 -8.28 -2.60
C ALA A 51 20.35 -8.24 -1.87
N LYS A 52 21.47 -7.98 -2.56
CA LYS A 52 22.83 -7.98 -1.95
C LYS A 52 22.98 -7.13 -0.69
N PRO A 53 22.41 -5.90 -0.60
CA PRO A 53 22.53 -5.07 0.59
C PRO A 53 21.76 -5.60 1.81
N SER A 54 20.95 -6.66 1.70
CA SER A 54 20.12 -7.15 2.82
C SER A 54 20.90 -7.62 4.03
N SER A 55 22.20 -7.90 3.88
CA SER A 55 23.10 -8.24 5.00
C SER A 55 23.49 -7.02 5.85
N ASN A 56 23.32 -5.80 5.34
CA ASN A 56 23.66 -4.57 6.05
C ASN A 56 22.62 -4.25 7.14
N GLU A 57 23.10 -3.94 8.35
CA GLU A 57 22.25 -3.66 9.51
C GLU A 57 21.22 -2.54 9.28
N PHE A 58 21.61 -1.44 8.63
CA PHE A 58 20.67 -0.36 8.32
C PHE A 58 19.59 -0.82 7.35
N VAL A 59 19.98 -1.60 6.33
CA VAL A 59 19.04 -2.13 5.33
C VAL A 59 18.04 -3.08 5.99
N LYS A 60 18.45 -3.92 6.95
CA LYS A 60 17.54 -4.79 7.71
C LYS A 60 16.43 -3.99 8.42
N TYR A 61 16.78 -2.92 9.14
CA TYR A 61 15.76 -2.05 9.76
C TYR A 61 14.86 -1.39 8.73
N TRP A 62 15.45 -0.90 7.63
CA TRP A 62 14.73 -0.18 6.60
C TRP A 62 13.73 -1.07 5.85
N VAL A 63 14.12 -2.28 5.43
CA VAL A 63 13.20 -3.21 4.74
C VAL A 63 12.05 -3.63 5.67
N ARG A 64 12.34 -3.98 6.93
CA ARG A 64 11.30 -4.33 7.90
C ARG A 64 10.39 -3.16 8.24
N PHE A 65 10.92 -1.93 8.26
CA PHE A 65 10.10 -0.73 8.45
C PHE A 65 9.07 -0.60 7.33
N TYR A 66 9.51 -0.73 6.08
CA TYR A 66 8.62 -0.60 4.92
C TYR A 66 7.65 -1.78 4.77
N ASP A 67 8.03 -3.00 5.12
CA ASP A 67 7.09 -4.12 5.16
C ASP A 67 5.96 -3.86 6.18
N GLN A 68 6.31 -3.55 7.42
CA GLN A 68 5.32 -3.26 8.47
C GLN A 68 4.43 -2.07 8.11
N LEU A 69 5.02 -1.03 7.48
CA LEU A 69 4.31 0.15 7.04
C LEU A 69 3.33 -0.15 5.91
N GLY A 70 3.74 -0.90 4.88
CA GLY A 70 2.90 -1.22 3.73
C GLY A 70 1.68 -2.06 4.09
N ASN A 71 1.80 -2.89 5.13
CA ASN A 71 0.70 -3.70 5.65
C ASN A 71 -0.38 -2.88 6.38
N THR A 72 -0.06 -1.68 6.87
CA THR A 72 -0.90 -0.94 7.82
C THR A 72 -1.27 0.47 7.37
N GLU A 73 -0.51 1.09 6.46
CA GLU A 73 -0.68 2.51 6.10
C GLU A 73 -2.06 2.82 5.48
N ILE A 74 -2.65 1.82 4.80
CA ILE A 74 -3.98 1.94 4.21
C ILE A 74 -5.08 2.17 5.25
N VAL A 75 -4.95 1.61 6.45
CA VAL A 75 -5.94 1.74 7.53
C VAL A 75 -6.08 3.20 7.93
N ILE A 76 -4.97 3.93 8.00
CA ILE A 76 -4.93 5.37 8.31
C ILE A 76 -5.72 6.17 7.27
N VAL A 77 -5.51 5.86 5.99
CA VAL A 77 -6.20 6.51 4.86
C VAL A 77 -7.71 6.29 4.95
N ILE A 78 -8.13 5.05 5.19
CA ILE A 78 -9.54 4.66 5.31
C ILE A 78 -10.21 5.43 6.44
N ILE A 79 -9.61 5.43 7.64
CA ILE A 79 -10.17 6.13 8.81
C ILE A 79 -10.37 7.62 8.50
N ILE A 80 -9.37 8.28 7.91
CA ILE A 80 -9.47 9.72 7.57
C ILE A 80 -10.59 9.98 6.56
N TYR A 81 -10.69 9.18 5.50
CA TYR A 81 -11.74 9.39 4.49
C TYR A 81 -13.14 9.08 5.00
N LEU A 82 -13.32 8.00 5.76
CA LEU A 82 -14.60 7.68 6.39
C LEU A 82 -15.02 8.79 7.37
N THR A 83 -14.08 9.35 8.13
CA THR A 83 -14.34 10.52 8.99
C THR A 83 -14.88 11.70 8.18
N ILE A 84 -14.24 12.01 7.05
CA ILE A 84 -14.69 13.11 6.17
C ILE A 84 -16.10 12.85 5.66
N LEU A 85 -16.41 11.64 5.18
CA LEU A 85 -17.75 11.31 4.69
C LEU A 85 -18.80 11.37 5.80
N LEU A 86 -18.50 10.86 6.99
CA LEU A 86 -19.38 10.90 8.15
C LEU A 86 -19.70 12.35 8.57
N GLU A 87 -18.66 13.18 8.72
CA GLU A 87 -18.81 14.61 9.04
C GLU A 87 -19.62 15.34 7.96
N THR A 88 -19.36 15.04 6.68
CA THR A 88 -20.14 15.61 5.56
C THR A 88 -21.61 15.30 5.69
N TRP A 89 -21.94 14.03 5.92
CA TRP A 89 -23.31 13.56 5.99
C TRP A 89 -24.10 14.25 7.10
N PHE A 90 -23.53 14.32 8.31
CA PHE A 90 -24.15 15.03 9.43
C PHE A 90 -24.30 16.53 9.13
N LEU A 91 -23.24 17.21 8.68
CA LEU A 91 -23.28 18.65 8.42
C LEU A 91 -24.27 19.03 7.32
N LEU A 92 -24.42 18.21 6.27
CA LEU A 92 -25.43 18.44 5.23
C LEU A 92 -26.86 18.34 5.79
N LYS A 93 -27.13 17.35 6.66
CA LYS A 93 -28.46 17.17 7.26
C LYS A 93 -28.78 18.23 8.31
N ILE A 94 -27.78 18.69 9.05
CA ILE A 94 -27.90 19.81 9.99
C ILE A 94 -28.25 21.10 9.23
N LYS A 95 -27.60 21.38 8.08
CA LYS A 95 -27.95 22.53 7.23
C LYS A 95 -29.36 22.45 6.63
N GLN A 96 -29.92 21.25 6.51
CA GLN A 96 -31.32 21.01 6.10
C GLN A 96 -32.29 21.04 7.30
N GLU A 97 -31.84 21.55 8.45
CA GLU A 97 -32.62 21.69 9.69
C GLU A 97 -33.24 20.37 10.19
N LYS A 98 -32.62 19.23 9.86
CA LYS A 98 -33.10 17.92 10.33
C LYS A 98 -32.73 17.72 11.79
N GLN A 99 -33.69 17.98 12.69
CA GLN A 99 -33.53 17.91 14.16
C GLN A 99 -32.87 16.61 14.67
N LYS A 100 -33.21 15.45 14.09
CA LYS A 100 -32.58 14.16 14.45
C LYS A 100 -31.05 14.18 14.33
N PHE A 101 -30.50 14.87 13.33
CA PHE A 101 -29.06 14.94 13.11
C PHE A 101 -28.37 15.95 14.01
N ILE A 102 -29.05 17.05 14.34
CA ILE A 102 -28.58 18.04 15.31
C ILE A 102 -28.42 17.38 16.69
N LYS A 103 -29.48 16.72 17.17
CA LYS A 103 -29.48 16.03 18.48
C LYS A 103 -28.43 14.92 18.57
N ASN A 104 -28.13 14.27 17.45
CA ASN A 104 -27.23 13.11 17.40
C ASN A 104 -25.83 13.41 16.86
N TYR A 105 -25.42 14.68 16.76
CA TYR A 105 -24.10 15.03 16.22
C TYR A 105 -22.93 14.47 17.06
N TRP A 106 -23.17 14.14 18.33
CA TRP A 106 -22.21 13.45 19.21
C TRP A 106 -21.73 12.09 18.65
N ILE A 107 -22.50 11.45 17.77
CA ILE A 107 -22.09 10.23 17.06
C ILE A 107 -20.78 10.46 16.29
N THR A 108 -20.60 11.65 15.70
CA THR A 108 -19.34 11.98 15.03
C THR A 108 -18.17 11.90 16.01
N VAL A 109 -18.31 12.44 17.22
CA VAL A 109 -17.25 12.41 18.25
C VAL A 109 -16.94 10.98 18.70
N ILE A 110 -17.96 10.15 18.90
CA ILE A 110 -17.76 8.73 19.24
C ILE A 110 -16.97 8.01 18.16
N TYR A 111 -17.26 8.27 16.88
CA TYR A 111 -16.51 7.66 15.79
C TYR A 111 -15.01 7.97 15.89
N TYR A 112 -14.61 9.20 16.23
CA TYR A 112 -13.19 9.53 16.42
C TYR A 112 -12.57 8.70 17.56
N PHE A 113 -13.24 8.61 18.70
CA PHE A 113 -12.74 7.82 19.85
C PHE A 113 -12.66 6.34 19.52
N LEU A 114 -13.66 5.77 18.85
CA LEU A 114 -13.64 4.37 18.45
C LEU A 114 -12.55 4.10 17.41
N ALA A 115 -12.37 4.98 16.42
CA ALA A 115 -11.34 4.81 15.41
C ALA A 115 -9.92 4.89 15.99
N ILE A 116 -9.67 5.86 16.87
CA ILE A 116 -8.38 6.01 17.58
C ILE A 116 -8.18 4.82 18.54
N GLY A 117 -9.21 4.45 19.31
CA GLY A 117 -9.15 3.33 20.24
C GLY A 117 -8.85 2.01 19.55
N ALA A 118 -9.57 1.70 18.47
CA ALA A 118 -9.33 0.50 17.66
C ALA A 118 -7.92 0.49 17.06
N TRP A 119 -7.44 1.62 16.56
CA TRP A 119 -6.08 1.77 16.04
C TRP A 119 -5.02 1.48 17.12
N LEU A 120 -5.14 2.11 18.29
CA LEU A 120 -4.19 1.94 19.39
C LEU A 120 -4.21 0.51 19.94
N ILE A 121 -5.39 -0.04 20.22
CA ILE A 121 -5.55 -1.39 20.75
C ILE A 121 -4.98 -2.42 19.76
N GLY A 122 -5.35 -2.32 18.47
CA GLY A 122 -4.87 -3.25 17.45
C GLY A 122 -3.36 -3.26 17.32
N ASN A 123 -2.72 -2.09 17.35
CA ASN A 123 -1.25 -1.99 17.28
C ASN A 123 -0.56 -2.45 18.57
N ILE A 124 -1.09 -2.10 19.75
CA ILE A 124 -0.54 -2.57 21.03
C ILE A 124 -0.59 -4.10 21.12
N VAL A 125 -1.71 -4.71 20.73
CA VAL A 125 -1.86 -6.16 20.68
C VAL A 125 -0.85 -6.77 19.71
N ASN A 126 -0.73 -6.22 18.49
CA ASN A 126 0.26 -6.70 17.52
C ASN A 126 1.70 -6.64 18.09
N LEU A 127 2.10 -5.50 18.65
CA LEU A 127 3.43 -5.32 19.26
C LEU A 127 3.69 -6.29 20.40
N ALA A 128 2.69 -6.58 21.23
CA ALA A 128 2.81 -7.55 22.32
C ALA A 128 2.95 -9.00 21.81
N LEU A 129 2.38 -9.32 20.65
CA LEU A 129 2.42 -10.65 20.06
C LEU A 129 3.70 -10.93 19.28
N ILE A 130 4.33 -9.93 18.65
CA ILE A 130 5.52 -10.10 17.81
C ILE A 130 6.60 -10.98 18.46
N PRO A 131 7.03 -10.76 19.72
CA PRO A 131 8.08 -11.59 20.34
C PRO A 131 7.72 -13.07 20.50
N SER A 132 6.41 -13.40 20.51
CA SER A 132 5.90 -14.75 20.68
C SER A 132 5.54 -15.45 19.38
N LEU A 133 5.63 -14.77 18.23
CA LEU A 133 5.35 -15.38 16.94
C LEU A 133 6.41 -16.43 16.59
N ASP A 134 5.95 -17.53 16.00
CA ASP A 134 6.80 -18.52 15.36
C ASP A 134 6.34 -18.64 13.91
N GLU A 135 7.13 -18.07 13.00
CA GLU A 135 6.90 -18.12 11.55
C GLU A 135 7.61 -19.33 10.91
N GLY A 136 7.93 -20.33 11.74
CA GLY A 136 8.43 -21.64 11.36
C GLY A 136 9.89 -21.89 11.71
N PHE A 137 10.61 -20.91 12.24
CA PHE A 137 12.05 -21.00 12.52
C PHE A 137 12.35 -21.02 14.03
N GLY A 138 11.31 -21.13 14.84
CA GLY A 138 11.36 -21.05 16.29
C GLY A 138 10.95 -19.66 16.81
N PRO A 139 10.53 -19.58 18.08
CA PRO A 139 10.12 -18.31 18.68
C PRO A 139 11.22 -17.26 18.64
N GLY A 140 10.90 -16.05 18.17
CA GLY A 140 11.84 -14.92 18.18
C GLY A 140 12.72 -14.77 16.94
N ILE A 141 12.53 -15.61 15.92
CA ILE A 141 13.30 -15.58 14.65
C ILE A 141 12.44 -15.01 13.53
N ASP A 142 12.97 -13.98 12.85
CA ASP A 142 12.38 -13.42 11.65
C ASP A 142 12.67 -14.31 10.45
N TYR A 143 11.64 -14.96 9.90
CA TYR A 143 11.77 -15.81 8.71
C TYR A 143 12.38 -15.08 7.52
N LEU A 144 12.16 -13.77 7.42
CA LEU A 144 12.55 -13.00 6.26
C LEU A 144 14.05 -12.70 6.24
N LEU A 145 14.57 -12.37 7.42
CA LEU A 145 15.96 -11.98 7.63
C LEU A 145 16.83 -13.13 8.14
N PHE A 146 16.23 -14.24 8.57
CA PHE A 146 16.88 -15.31 9.31
C PHE A 146 17.67 -14.78 10.52
N ASP A 147 17.09 -13.79 11.21
CA ASP A 147 17.75 -13.05 12.29
C ASP A 147 16.75 -12.79 13.43
N ASN A 148 17.21 -12.24 14.53
CA ASN A 148 16.40 -11.93 15.69
C ASN A 148 15.26 -10.94 15.36
N TYR A 149 14.08 -11.14 15.96
CA TYR A 149 12.93 -10.25 15.82
C TYR A 149 13.15 -8.79 16.25
N LYS A 150 14.30 -8.43 16.81
CA LYS A 150 14.65 -7.03 17.11
C LYS A 150 14.37 -6.08 15.94
N TYR A 151 14.64 -6.46 14.69
CA TYR A 151 14.36 -5.59 13.54
C TYR A 151 12.87 -5.43 13.30
N LYS A 152 12.12 -6.54 13.27
CA LYS A 152 10.65 -6.55 13.13
C LYS A 152 9.97 -5.73 14.22
N LEU A 153 10.35 -5.95 15.49
CA LEU A 153 9.76 -5.27 16.65
C LEU A 153 10.10 -3.78 16.64
N THR A 154 11.37 -3.42 16.46
CA THR A 154 11.79 -2.00 16.41
C THR A 154 11.07 -1.28 15.28
N SER A 155 11.03 -1.88 14.09
CA SER A 155 10.35 -1.32 12.93
C SER A 155 8.85 -1.20 13.15
N ALA A 156 8.19 -2.19 13.75
CA ALA A 156 6.77 -2.11 14.09
C ALA A 156 6.47 -0.98 15.09
N ILE A 157 7.33 -0.76 16.10
CA ILE A 157 7.20 0.36 17.04
C ILE A 157 7.33 1.70 16.30
N LEU A 158 8.34 1.84 15.44
CA LEU A 158 8.55 3.06 14.66
C LEU A 158 7.39 3.36 13.71
N VAL A 159 6.88 2.33 13.01
CA VAL A 159 5.70 2.44 12.14
C VAL A 159 4.48 2.85 12.95
N PHE A 160 4.23 2.22 14.10
CA PHE A 160 3.12 2.55 14.97
C PHE A 160 3.17 4.02 15.43
N LEU A 161 4.33 4.50 15.88
CA LEU A 161 4.51 5.91 16.28
C LEU A 161 4.28 6.87 15.11
N TYR A 162 4.89 6.58 13.95
CA TYR A 162 4.76 7.38 12.74
C TYR A 162 3.31 7.47 12.26
N GLN A 163 2.63 6.34 12.13
CA GLN A 163 1.25 6.28 11.64
C GLN A 163 0.24 6.84 12.65
N SER A 164 0.46 6.65 13.96
CA SER A 164 -0.37 7.26 15.01
C SER A 164 -0.28 8.79 14.97
N PHE A 165 0.92 9.33 14.76
CA PHE A 165 1.11 10.76 14.58
C PHE A 165 0.38 11.28 13.34
N LEU A 166 0.49 10.60 12.19
CA LEU A 166 -0.23 10.95 10.97
C LEU A 166 -1.75 10.86 11.13
N LEU A 167 -2.25 9.82 11.79
CA LEU A 167 -3.67 9.65 12.09
C LEU A 167 -4.18 10.81 12.96
N GLY A 168 -3.45 11.12 14.03
CA GLY A 168 -3.78 12.23 14.94
C GLY A 168 -3.85 13.56 14.20
N ILE A 169 -2.85 13.87 13.38
CA ILE A 169 -2.86 15.09 12.53
C ILE A 169 -4.01 15.07 11.54
N GLY A 170 -4.26 13.94 10.88
CA GLY A 170 -5.33 13.79 9.89
C GLY A 170 -6.71 14.06 10.50
N LEU A 171 -7.03 13.40 11.60
CA LEU A 171 -8.28 13.58 12.33
C LEU A 171 -8.40 15.00 12.91
N TYR A 172 -7.32 15.54 13.49
CA TYR A 172 -7.29 16.93 13.95
C TYR A 172 -7.60 17.90 12.79
N TYR A 173 -6.99 17.69 11.63
CA TYR A 173 -7.23 18.52 10.45
C TYR A 173 -8.68 18.44 9.98
N VAL A 174 -9.28 17.24 9.96
CA VAL A 174 -10.70 17.08 9.61
C VAL A 174 -11.58 17.88 10.60
N ARG A 175 -11.42 17.64 11.90
CA ARG A 175 -12.30 18.23 12.93
C ARG A 175 -12.13 19.75 13.05
N TYR A 176 -10.89 20.23 13.13
CA TYR A 176 -10.62 21.61 13.50
C TYR A 176 -10.37 22.52 12.30
N ARG A 177 -9.99 21.97 11.14
CA ARG A 177 -9.81 22.77 9.93
C ARG A 177 -10.97 22.56 8.97
N LEU A 178 -11.28 21.35 8.55
CA LEU A 178 -12.30 21.14 7.50
C LEU A 178 -13.72 21.43 7.98
N VAL A 179 -14.11 20.89 9.14
CA VAL A 179 -15.45 21.06 9.73
C VAL A 179 -15.66 22.49 10.21
N LYS A 180 -14.81 23.00 11.14
CA LYS A 180 -14.97 24.34 11.71
C LYS A 180 -14.95 25.47 10.68
N THR A 181 -14.18 25.34 9.59
CA THR A 181 -14.13 26.38 8.54
C THR A 181 -15.13 26.15 7.40
N ASN A 182 -16.01 25.14 7.49
CA ASN A 182 -17.00 24.79 6.47
C ASN A 182 -16.36 24.48 5.09
N ARG A 183 -15.03 24.28 5.02
CA ARG A 183 -14.28 23.90 3.82
C ARG A 183 -14.67 22.54 3.29
N LEU A 184 -15.11 21.68 4.20
CA LEU A 184 -15.59 20.35 3.88
C LEU A 184 -16.74 20.38 2.84
N LEU A 185 -17.67 21.32 3.00
CA LEU A 185 -18.79 21.54 2.07
C LEU A 185 -18.44 22.51 0.94
N THR A 186 -17.80 23.64 1.25
CA THR A 186 -17.52 24.70 0.25
C THR A 186 -16.45 24.31 -0.77
N GLU A 187 -15.50 23.45 -0.42
CA GLU A 187 -14.48 22.92 -1.34
C GLU A 187 -14.79 21.48 -1.79
N GLN A 188 -16.02 20.99 -1.56
CA GLN A 188 -16.49 19.65 -1.92
C GLN A 188 -15.47 18.56 -1.54
N THR A 189 -14.93 18.66 -0.31
CA THR A 189 -13.85 17.78 0.15
C THR A 189 -14.32 16.32 0.23
N TRP A 190 -15.62 16.12 0.45
CA TRP A 190 -16.26 14.81 0.40
C TRP A 190 -16.08 14.11 -0.96
N ILE A 191 -16.10 14.83 -2.09
CA ILE A 191 -15.88 14.24 -3.42
C ILE A 191 -14.44 13.72 -3.54
N LYS A 192 -13.48 14.41 -2.94
CA LYS A 192 -12.08 13.96 -2.92
C LYS A 192 -11.92 12.72 -2.05
N ALA A 193 -12.60 12.66 -0.91
CA ALA A 193 -12.64 11.48 -0.06
C ALA A 193 -13.30 10.29 -0.79
N THR A 194 -14.40 10.52 -1.51
CA THR A 194 -15.02 9.51 -2.36
C THR A 194 -14.06 9.01 -3.44
N LYS A 195 -13.32 9.90 -4.13
CA LYS A 195 -12.30 9.49 -5.10
C LYS A 195 -11.20 8.64 -4.46
N GLY A 196 -10.67 9.06 -3.31
CA GLY A 196 -9.64 8.31 -2.59
C GLY A 196 -10.11 6.91 -2.19
N LEU A 197 -11.32 6.79 -1.62
CA LEU A 197 -11.92 5.50 -1.27
C LEU A 197 -12.25 4.65 -2.51
N SER A 198 -12.79 5.24 -3.57
CA SER A 198 -13.05 4.51 -4.82
C SER A 198 -11.77 3.99 -5.46
N PHE A 199 -10.69 4.78 -5.42
CA PHE A 199 -9.36 4.35 -5.87
C PHE A 199 -8.86 3.17 -5.04
N LEU A 200 -8.91 3.28 -3.72
CA LEU A 200 -8.53 2.21 -2.81
C LEU A 200 -9.33 0.93 -3.07
N ILE A 201 -10.66 0.99 -3.05
CA ILE A 201 -11.53 -0.18 -3.19
C ILE A 201 -11.31 -0.84 -4.56
N SER A 202 -11.32 -0.05 -5.64
CA SER A 202 -11.18 -0.61 -7.00
C SER A 202 -9.80 -1.24 -7.23
N THR A 203 -8.73 -0.58 -6.78
CA THR A 203 -7.37 -1.12 -6.96
C THR A 203 -7.16 -2.38 -6.15
N TYR A 204 -7.58 -2.45 -4.89
CA TYR A 204 -7.40 -3.65 -4.06
C TYR A 204 -8.22 -4.85 -4.55
N ILE A 205 -9.46 -4.64 -5.03
CA ILE A 205 -10.24 -5.72 -5.63
C ILE A 205 -9.47 -6.31 -6.83
N ILE A 206 -8.96 -5.46 -7.72
CA ILE A 206 -8.21 -5.90 -8.89
C ILE A 206 -6.91 -6.60 -8.47
N ILE A 207 -6.16 -6.07 -7.50
CA ILE A 207 -4.93 -6.69 -7.00
C ILE A 207 -5.19 -8.07 -6.43
N VAL A 208 -6.22 -8.25 -5.59
CA VAL A 208 -6.57 -9.55 -5.01
C VAL A 208 -6.91 -10.56 -6.12
N ILE A 209 -7.67 -10.15 -7.12
CA ILE A 209 -7.99 -10.99 -8.29
C ILE A 209 -6.73 -11.36 -9.05
N LEU A 210 -5.86 -10.40 -9.36
CA LEU A 210 -4.63 -10.65 -10.12
C LEU A 210 -3.63 -11.51 -9.35
N LYS A 211 -3.48 -11.32 -8.04
CA LYS A 211 -2.64 -12.18 -7.22
C LYS A 211 -3.15 -13.63 -7.23
N GLY A 212 -4.45 -13.81 -7.03
CA GLY A 212 -5.08 -15.13 -7.13
C GLY A 212 -5.06 -15.71 -8.56
N ALA A 213 -5.07 -14.90 -9.61
CA ALA A 213 -5.05 -15.40 -10.98
C ALA A 213 -3.64 -15.74 -11.48
N THR A 214 -2.61 -15.05 -11.00
CA THR A 214 -1.23 -15.20 -11.49
C THR A 214 -0.40 -16.22 -10.72
N HIS A 215 -0.72 -16.50 -9.45
CA HIS A 215 0.03 -17.45 -8.61
C HIS A 215 1.55 -17.20 -8.60
N ARG A 216 1.96 -15.96 -8.86
CA ARG A 216 3.38 -15.64 -8.96
C ARG A 216 3.98 -15.70 -7.57
N ILE A 217 4.99 -16.53 -7.40
CA ILE A 217 5.67 -16.73 -6.14
C ILE A 217 6.66 -15.59 -5.87
N TYR A 218 6.89 -15.25 -4.59
CA TYR A 218 7.90 -14.25 -4.23
C TYR A 218 9.32 -14.70 -4.58
N TYR A 219 10.23 -13.75 -4.78
CA TYR A 219 11.64 -14.07 -5.00
C TYR A 219 12.22 -14.86 -3.83
N TYR A 220 11.85 -14.51 -2.59
CA TYR A 220 12.19 -15.24 -1.37
C TYR A 220 11.92 -16.74 -1.47
N ASN A 221 10.73 -17.11 -1.92
CA ASN A 221 10.32 -18.51 -2.07
C ASN A 221 11.03 -19.21 -3.25
N ALA A 222 11.36 -18.46 -4.31
CA ALA A 222 12.05 -19.01 -5.48
C ALA A 222 13.48 -19.48 -5.15
N ILE A 223 14.17 -18.78 -4.25
CA ILE A 223 15.55 -19.09 -3.80
C ILE A 223 15.60 -19.64 -2.37
N PHE A 224 14.48 -20.16 -1.86
CA PHE A 224 14.39 -20.54 -0.45
C PHE A 224 15.39 -21.62 -0.03
N GLY A 225 15.76 -22.54 -0.94
CA GLY A 225 16.76 -23.56 -0.68
C GLY A 225 18.13 -22.99 -0.34
N ASP A 226 18.59 -22.03 -1.13
CA ASP A 226 19.88 -21.36 -0.84
C ASP A 226 19.81 -20.60 0.51
N LEU A 227 18.66 -20.01 0.82
CA LEU A 227 18.46 -19.27 2.06
C LEU A 227 18.52 -20.19 3.29
N ILE A 228 17.80 -21.32 3.27
CA ILE A 228 17.79 -22.26 4.40
C ILE A 228 19.10 -23.02 4.53
N ASP A 229 19.77 -23.36 3.42
CA ASP A 229 21.07 -24.04 3.44
C ASP A 229 22.17 -23.15 4.07
N SER A 230 22.03 -21.83 3.96
CA SER A 230 22.92 -20.88 4.64
C SER A 230 22.65 -20.71 6.15
N HIS A 231 21.54 -21.25 6.66
CA HIS A 231 21.14 -21.20 8.08
C HIS A 231 20.69 -22.58 8.59
N PRO A 232 21.59 -23.59 8.61
CA PRO A 232 21.25 -24.96 8.95
C PRO A 232 20.70 -25.12 10.38
N GLU A 233 20.99 -24.17 11.28
CA GLU A 233 20.48 -24.13 12.65
C GLU A 233 18.95 -24.07 12.74
N PHE A 234 18.27 -23.50 11.74
CA PHE A 234 16.81 -23.38 11.76
C PHE A 234 16.08 -24.52 11.03
N LEU A 235 16.80 -25.36 10.30
CA LEU A 235 16.21 -26.40 9.45
C LEU A 235 15.30 -27.36 10.22
N ALA A 236 15.73 -27.80 11.40
CA ALA A 236 14.96 -28.73 12.23
C ALA A 236 13.65 -28.13 12.76
N ALA A 237 13.64 -26.83 13.06
CA ALA A 237 12.43 -26.10 13.45
C ALA A 237 11.49 -25.95 12.25
N TYR A 238 12.05 -25.53 11.10
CA TYR A 238 11.30 -25.35 9.86
C TYR A 238 10.56 -26.62 9.42
N LEU A 239 11.23 -27.77 9.39
CA LEU A 239 10.61 -29.04 9.00
C LEU A 239 9.45 -29.47 9.93
N LYS A 240 9.42 -29.00 11.17
CA LYS A 240 8.34 -29.29 12.14
C LYS A 240 7.20 -28.27 12.09
N SER A 241 7.43 -27.12 11.48
CA SER A 241 6.52 -25.98 11.54
C SER A 241 5.26 -26.09 10.68
N GLY A 242 5.33 -26.88 9.60
CA GLY A 242 4.27 -27.00 8.61
C GLY A 242 4.17 -25.81 7.63
N PHE A 243 5.13 -24.88 7.63
CA PHE A 243 5.22 -23.84 6.60
C PHE A 243 5.79 -24.38 5.28
N HIS A 244 5.32 -23.83 4.16
CA HIS A 244 5.70 -24.26 2.81
C HIS A 244 6.33 -23.09 2.03
N PHE A 245 7.60 -22.76 2.32
CA PHE A 245 8.27 -21.63 1.66
C PHE A 245 9.01 -22.01 0.36
N GLY A 246 9.65 -23.17 0.28
CA GLY A 246 10.41 -23.59 -0.90
C GLY A 246 9.64 -24.53 -1.84
N TYR A 247 10.39 -25.27 -2.66
CA TYR A 247 9.91 -26.33 -3.54
C TYR A 247 10.10 -27.71 -2.89
N ASN A 248 9.15 -28.62 -3.08
CA ASN A 248 9.19 -29.95 -2.47
C ASN A 248 9.75 -31.02 -3.44
N LEU A 249 10.90 -31.62 -3.10
CA LEU A 249 11.48 -32.75 -3.84
C LEU A 249 11.32 -34.09 -3.08
N GLY A 250 10.40 -34.15 -2.12
CA GLY A 250 10.17 -35.31 -1.25
C GLY A 250 10.85 -35.23 0.12
N ASN A 251 11.64 -34.18 0.36
CA ASN A 251 12.32 -33.87 1.62
C ASN A 251 11.66 -32.71 2.39
N GLY A 252 10.51 -32.21 1.92
CA GLY A 252 9.87 -31.00 2.44
C GLY A 252 10.08 -29.80 1.51
N TYR A 253 9.40 -28.69 1.81
CA TYR A 253 9.44 -27.46 1.00
C TYR A 253 10.71 -26.64 1.28
N LEU A 254 11.88 -27.24 1.05
CA LEU A 254 13.19 -26.66 1.41
C LEU A 254 14.10 -26.42 0.21
N ASN A 255 13.66 -26.67 -1.02
CA ASN A 255 14.50 -26.53 -2.21
C ASN A 255 14.20 -25.23 -2.96
N ASN A 256 15.13 -24.78 -3.81
CA ASN A 256 14.83 -23.73 -4.80
C ASN A 256 13.79 -24.22 -5.81
N ILE A 257 12.99 -23.29 -6.33
CA ILE A 257 12.06 -23.59 -7.42
C ILE A 257 12.88 -23.83 -8.70
N PRO A 258 12.73 -24.95 -9.41
CA PRO A 258 13.46 -25.20 -10.64
C PRO A 258 13.18 -24.16 -11.73
N SER A 259 14.17 -23.86 -12.58
CA SER A 259 14.11 -22.79 -13.58
C SER A 259 12.93 -22.92 -14.55
N GLU A 260 12.51 -24.14 -14.86
CA GLU A 260 11.38 -24.43 -15.73
C GLU A 260 10.02 -24.05 -15.12
N TRP A 261 9.96 -23.84 -13.81
CA TRP A 261 8.76 -23.38 -13.07
C TRP A 261 8.84 -21.90 -12.68
N GLN A 262 9.94 -21.22 -13.02
CA GLN A 262 10.13 -19.81 -12.76
C GLN A 262 9.66 -18.98 -13.97
N TYR A 263 8.47 -18.39 -13.87
CA TYR A 263 7.81 -17.73 -14.99
C TYR A 263 7.97 -16.20 -14.98
N PRO A 264 8.08 -15.57 -16.18
CA PRO A 264 7.96 -14.13 -16.28
C PRO A 264 6.52 -13.70 -15.96
N TRP A 265 6.36 -12.44 -15.58
CA TRP A 265 5.11 -11.87 -15.07
C TRP A 265 3.89 -12.00 -16.00
N TRP A 266 4.10 -12.10 -17.32
CA TRP A 266 3.04 -12.18 -18.33
C TRP A 266 2.63 -13.61 -18.67
N LYS A 267 3.42 -14.63 -18.28
CA LYS A 267 3.17 -16.01 -18.69
C LYS A 267 2.00 -16.59 -17.87
N PRO A 268 0.98 -17.18 -18.51
CA PRO A 268 -0.13 -17.80 -17.79
C PRO A 268 0.35 -18.90 -16.84
N PRO A 269 -0.10 -18.93 -15.58
CA PRO A 269 0.41 -19.84 -14.56
C PRO A 269 -0.27 -21.22 -14.58
N ILE A 270 -0.81 -21.65 -15.72
CA ILE A 270 -1.61 -22.88 -15.84
C ILE A 270 -0.87 -24.09 -15.25
N GLY A 271 0.43 -24.21 -15.52
CA GLY A 271 1.26 -25.29 -14.96
C GLY A 271 1.63 -25.13 -13.49
N LEU A 272 1.53 -23.93 -12.90
CA LEU A 272 1.82 -23.71 -11.48
C LEU A 272 0.67 -24.23 -10.60
N PHE A 273 -0.57 -24.05 -11.06
CA PHE A 273 -1.77 -24.49 -10.33
C PHE A 273 -1.82 -26.00 -10.06
N SER A 274 -1.30 -26.80 -10.99
CA SER A 274 -1.33 -28.26 -10.91
C SER A 274 -0.07 -28.87 -10.29
N ASN A 275 0.95 -28.05 -10.00
CA ASN A 275 2.22 -28.55 -9.48
C ASN A 275 2.17 -28.66 -7.94
N VAL A 276 2.01 -29.89 -7.45
CA VAL A 276 1.94 -30.21 -6.01
C VAL A 276 3.23 -29.91 -5.23
N ASN A 277 4.34 -29.69 -5.92
CA ASN A 277 5.63 -29.39 -5.30
C ASN A 277 5.84 -27.89 -5.07
N MET A 278 4.99 -27.05 -5.66
CA MET A 278 5.06 -25.60 -5.49
C MET A 278 4.59 -25.19 -4.08
N PRO A 279 5.17 -24.13 -3.50
CA PRO A 279 4.65 -23.57 -2.26
C PRO A 279 3.18 -23.16 -2.47
N THR A 280 2.33 -23.56 -1.54
CA THR A 280 0.88 -23.31 -1.59
C THR A 280 0.48 -22.34 -0.50
N PHE A 281 -0.21 -21.28 -0.92
CA PHE A 281 -0.66 -20.23 -0.01
C PHE A 281 -2.17 -20.28 0.17
N LYS A 282 -2.64 -19.96 1.38
CA LYS A 282 -4.06 -20.03 1.73
C LYS A 282 -4.84 -18.88 1.15
N THR A 283 -4.17 -17.76 0.88
CA THR A 283 -4.81 -16.49 0.60
C THR A 283 -4.14 -15.77 -0.58
N PRO A 284 -4.91 -15.04 -1.40
CA PRO A 284 -4.34 -14.40 -2.58
C PRO A 284 -3.23 -13.39 -2.28
N TRP A 285 -3.25 -12.71 -1.12
CA TRP A 285 -2.24 -11.70 -0.80
C TRP A 285 -0.84 -12.26 -0.51
N GLU A 286 -0.72 -13.57 -0.35
CA GLU A 286 0.55 -14.28 -0.21
C GLU A 286 1.26 -14.55 -1.55
N TYR A 287 0.67 -14.16 -2.69
CA TYR A 287 1.34 -14.17 -3.98
C TYR A 287 1.93 -12.81 -4.33
N ALA A 288 3.00 -12.79 -5.12
CA ALA A 288 3.80 -11.60 -5.42
C ALA A 288 3.11 -10.59 -6.34
N PHE A 289 2.61 -11.03 -7.49
CA PHE A 289 2.16 -10.11 -8.53
C PHE A 289 0.66 -9.80 -8.43
N PRO A 290 0.22 -8.53 -8.47
CA PRO A 290 1.02 -7.29 -8.39
C PRO A 290 1.31 -6.87 -6.95
N SER A 291 2.20 -5.90 -6.74
CA SER A 291 2.59 -5.47 -5.40
C SER A 291 1.46 -4.73 -4.66
N GLY A 292 1.09 -5.25 -3.49
CA GLY A 292 0.10 -4.64 -2.59
C GLY A 292 0.65 -3.46 -1.82
N HIS A 293 1.89 -3.54 -1.32
CA HIS A 293 2.56 -2.46 -0.59
C HIS A 293 2.68 -1.19 -1.43
N ILE A 294 3.08 -1.30 -2.70
CA ILE A 294 3.16 -0.14 -3.59
C ILE A 294 1.79 0.50 -3.80
N ASN A 295 0.74 -0.31 -3.94
CA ASN A 295 -0.61 0.21 -4.07
C ASN A 295 -1.11 0.87 -2.77
N ALA A 296 -0.78 0.33 -1.61
CA ALA A 296 -1.03 0.93 -0.30
C ALA A 296 -0.40 2.34 -0.23
N THR A 297 0.86 2.45 -0.66
CA THR A 297 1.59 3.72 -0.66
C THR A 297 1.02 4.70 -1.67
N TYR A 298 0.52 4.22 -2.81
CA TYR A 298 -0.26 5.07 -3.73
C TYR A 298 -1.55 5.59 -3.11
N CYS A 299 -2.23 4.77 -2.30
CA CYS A 299 -3.43 5.19 -1.57
C CYS A 299 -3.10 6.29 -0.54
N THR A 300 -1.95 6.24 0.15
CA THR A 300 -1.56 7.34 1.06
C THR A 300 -1.31 8.64 0.31
N GLY A 301 -0.75 8.59 -0.90
CA GLY A 301 -0.58 9.75 -1.78
C GLY A 301 -1.88 10.45 -2.13
N SER A 302 -3.00 9.72 -2.20
CA SER A 302 -4.32 10.29 -2.49
C SER A 302 -4.80 11.28 -1.40
N ILE A 303 -4.28 11.21 -0.17
CA ILE A 303 -4.57 12.17 0.90
C ILE A 303 -4.14 13.59 0.50
N ILE A 304 -3.08 13.73 -0.31
CA ILE A 304 -2.60 15.04 -0.79
C ILE A 304 -3.71 15.81 -1.52
N LEU A 305 -4.62 15.09 -2.19
CA LEU A 305 -5.78 15.69 -2.88
C LEU A 305 -6.65 16.53 -1.93
N LEU A 306 -6.75 16.15 -0.64
CA LEU A 306 -7.54 16.88 0.36
C LEU A 306 -7.03 18.29 0.62
N PHE A 307 -5.74 18.55 0.39
CA PHE A 307 -5.14 19.86 0.61
C PHE A 307 -5.23 20.77 -0.61
N LEU A 308 -5.48 20.21 -1.79
CA LEU A 308 -5.66 20.99 -3.02
C LEU A 308 -7.01 21.72 -2.98
N LYS A 309 -7.03 23.02 -3.29
CA LYS A 309 -8.27 23.80 -3.31
C LYS A 309 -9.00 23.65 -4.65
N ASN A 310 -10.34 23.57 -4.63
CA ASN A 310 -11.14 23.51 -5.87
C ASN A 310 -11.29 24.89 -6.55
N LYS A 311 -11.24 25.99 -5.78
CA LYS A 311 -11.35 27.35 -6.32
C LYS A 311 -10.16 27.67 -7.24
N GLN A 312 -10.37 28.62 -8.15
CA GLN A 312 -9.40 29.19 -9.11
C GLN A 312 -8.13 29.82 -8.50
N ASN A 313 -7.72 29.43 -7.29
CA ASN A 313 -6.46 29.86 -6.74
C ASN A 313 -5.34 29.17 -7.53
N ASN A 314 -4.62 29.97 -8.32
CA ASN A 314 -3.60 29.45 -9.23
C ASN A 314 -2.35 29.00 -8.50
N LYS A 315 -2.15 29.31 -7.22
CA LYS A 315 -0.92 29.00 -6.48
C LYS A 315 -1.12 27.79 -5.55
N ILE A 316 -0.34 26.73 -5.80
CA ILE A 316 -0.22 25.59 -4.88
C ILE A 316 0.73 25.97 -3.76
N ASN A 317 0.30 25.75 -2.51
CA ASN A 317 1.11 26.02 -1.33
C ASN A 317 2.38 25.14 -1.35
N TRP A 318 3.53 25.72 -1.03
CA TRP A 318 4.80 24.99 -0.91
C TRP A 318 4.70 23.79 0.03
N LYS A 319 3.87 23.87 1.07
CA LYS A 319 3.63 22.74 2.00
C LYS A 319 3.05 21.52 1.28
N ILE A 320 2.14 21.73 0.32
CA ILE A 320 1.54 20.64 -0.47
C ILE A 320 2.58 20.06 -1.43
N LYS A 321 3.41 20.92 -2.04
CA LYS A 321 4.52 20.48 -2.88
C LYS A 321 5.53 19.64 -2.09
N LEU A 322 5.87 20.08 -0.87
CA LEU A 322 6.74 19.34 0.04
C LEU A 322 6.12 17.99 0.44
N CYS A 323 4.83 17.95 0.81
CA CYS A 323 4.14 16.68 1.09
C CYS A 323 4.20 15.71 -0.10
N PHE A 324 4.07 16.22 -1.33
CA PHE A 324 4.19 15.39 -2.53
C PHE A 324 5.62 14.90 -2.78
N ILE A 325 6.64 15.74 -2.59
CA ILE A 325 8.04 15.31 -2.69
C ILE A 325 8.36 14.24 -1.64
N ILE A 326 7.93 14.44 -0.39
CA ILE A 326 8.09 13.45 0.69
C ILE A 326 7.37 12.14 0.31
N TRP A 327 6.16 12.22 -0.22
CA TRP A 327 5.44 11.04 -0.69
C TRP A 327 6.13 10.34 -1.86
N LEU A 328 6.73 11.08 -2.81
CA LEU A 328 7.52 10.48 -3.89
C LEU A 328 8.74 9.73 -3.35
N ILE A 329 9.45 10.30 -2.39
CA ILE A 329 10.57 9.62 -1.73
C ILE A 329 10.06 8.37 -1.01
N HIS A 330 8.91 8.46 -0.33
CA HIS A 330 8.29 7.36 0.40
C HIS A 330 7.91 6.19 -0.52
N VAL A 331 7.27 6.44 -1.66
CA VAL A 331 6.87 5.37 -2.61
C VAL A 331 8.07 4.72 -3.31
N LEU A 332 9.12 5.50 -3.59
CA LEU A 332 10.36 4.96 -4.14
C LEU A 332 11.12 4.13 -3.10
N ALA A 333 11.16 4.59 -1.84
CA ALA A 333 11.76 3.83 -0.76
C ALA A 333 11.00 2.52 -0.48
N MET A 334 9.66 2.54 -0.51
CA MET A 334 8.84 1.32 -0.45
C MET A 334 9.21 0.36 -1.59
N ASN A 335 9.30 0.85 -2.83
CA ASN A 335 9.67 0.05 -3.99
C ASN A 335 11.00 -0.68 -3.82
N PHE A 336 12.03 0.04 -3.42
CA PHE A 336 13.33 -0.60 -3.21
C PHE A 336 13.27 -1.55 -2.01
N ALA A 337 12.66 -1.15 -0.89
CA ALA A 337 12.59 -1.98 0.30
C ALA A 337 11.99 -3.37 0.01
N VAL A 338 10.81 -3.44 -0.62
CA VAL A 338 10.13 -4.73 -0.86
C VAL A 338 10.86 -5.62 -1.85
N VAL A 339 11.64 -5.05 -2.78
CA VAL A 339 12.47 -5.83 -3.73
C VAL A 339 13.76 -6.29 -3.06
N MET A 340 14.43 -5.43 -2.28
CA MET A 340 15.61 -5.80 -1.50
C MET A 340 15.31 -6.86 -0.44
N GLU A 341 14.09 -6.83 0.10
CA GLU A 341 13.57 -7.82 1.05
C GLU A 341 13.26 -9.18 0.41
N ARG A 342 13.33 -9.28 -0.93
CA ARG A 342 12.97 -10.46 -1.73
C ARG A 342 11.48 -10.76 -1.76
N PHE A 343 10.64 -9.83 -1.30
CA PHE A 343 9.18 -9.96 -1.25
C PHE A 343 8.49 -9.42 -2.49
N HIS A 344 9.21 -8.92 -3.48
CA HIS A 344 8.66 -8.63 -4.79
C HIS A 344 9.73 -8.73 -5.87
N TRP A 345 9.31 -9.12 -7.06
CA TRP A 345 10.07 -8.90 -8.28
C TRP A 345 9.95 -7.42 -8.68
N ILE A 346 10.96 -6.84 -9.34
CA ILE A 346 10.87 -5.44 -9.76
C ILE A 346 9.74 -5.22 -10.78
N SER A 347 9.38 -6.27 -11.53
CA SER A 347 8.23 -6.23 -12.44
C SER A 347 6.88 -6.17 -11.71
N ASP A 348 6.76 -6.76 -10.52
CA ASP A 348 5.54 -6.68 -9.70
C ASP A 348 5.25 -5.23 -9.32
N THR A 349 6.28 -4.52 -8.88
CA THR A 349 6.18 -3.14 -8.43
C THR A 349 6.04 -2.19 -9.63
N ALA A 350 6.79 -2.42 -10.71
CA ALA A 350 6.70 -1.66 -11.95
C ALA A 350 5.29 -1.73 -12.56
N PHE A 351 4.67 -2.91 -12.58
CA PHE A 351 3.28 -3.04 -12.99
C PHE A 351 2.37 -2.19 -12.09
N THR A 352 2.52 -2.28 -10.75
CA THR A 352 1.70 -1.50 -9.82
C THR A 352 1.84 0.01 -10.04
N PHE A 353 3.05 0.53 -10.31
CA PHE A 353 3.25 1.95 -10.62
C PHE A 353 2.40 2.41 -11.83
N ILE A 354 2.41 1.65 -12.92
CA ILE A 354 1.64 1.95 -14.14
C ILE A 354 0.14 1.81 -13.87
N PHE A 355 -0.25 0.71 -13.22
CA PHE A 355 -1.62 0.40 -12.87
C PHE A 355 -2.23 1.48 -11.97
N SER A 356 -1.58 1.81 -10.86
CA SER A 356 -2.06 2.82 -9.91
C SER A 356 -2.12 4.21 -10.53
N ALA A 357 -1.13 4.61 -11.33
CA ALA A 357 -1.17 5.90 -12.06
C ALA A 357 -2.37 5.98 -13.03
N THR A 358 -2.63 4.90 -13.77
CA THR A 358 -3.78 4.79 -14.67
C THR A 358 -5.10 4.84 -13.90
N MET A 359 -5.19 4.10 -12.79
CA MET A 359 -6.39 4.02 -11.96
C MET A 359 -6.74 5.35 -11.29
N ILE A 360 -5.76 6.20 -10.96
CA ILE A 360 -6.02 7.58 -10.52
C ILE A 360 -6.85 8.33 -11.57
N LEU A 361 -6.49 8.22 -12.85
CA LEU A 361 -7.21 8.88 -13.94
C LEU A 361 -8.61 8.28 -14.12
N VAL A 362 -8.71 6.95 -14.18
CA VAL A 362 -9.99 6.23 -14.34
C VAL A 362 -10.99 6.63 -13.25
N VAL A 363 -10.57 6.59 -11.99
CA VAL A 363 -11.40 6.97 -10.85
C VAL A 363 -11.75 8.45 -10.89
N HIS A 364 -10.79 9.30 -11.25
CA HIS A 364 -11.04 10.73 -11.34
C HIS A 364 -12.16 11.07 -12.32
N PHE A 365 -12.10 10.53 -13.54
CA PHE A 365 -13.08 10.78 -14.58
C PHE A 365 -14.43 10.12 -14.27
N SER A 366 -14.42 8.88 -13.77
CA SER A 366 -15.63 8.14 -13.40
C SER A 366 -16.43 8.85 -12.30
N ILE A 367 -15.77 9.25 -11.21
CA ILE A 367 -16.44 9.93 -10.09
C ILE A 367 -16.93 11.32 -10.51
N ASN A 368 -16.17 12.08 -11.30
CA ASN A 368 -16.66 13.35 -11.83
C ASN A 368 -17.89 13.19 -12.73
N LYS A 369 -17.94 12.13 -13.54
CA LYS A 369 -19.10 11.84 -14.40
C LYS A 369 -20.34 11.56 -13.56
N ILE A 370 -20.22 10.70 -12.54
CA ILE A 370 -21.31 10.33 -11.62
C ILE A 370 -21.84 11.56 -10.89
N PHE A 371 -20.95 12.39 -10.34
CA PHE A 371 -21.35 13.56 -9.54
C PHE A 371 -21.48 14.84 -10.35
N SER A 372 -21.44 14.80 -11.69
CA SER A 372 -21.49 15.97 -12.57
C SER A 372 -22.65 16.94 -12.25
N LYS A 373 -23.82 16.42 -11.88
CA LYS A 373 -25.02 17.19 -11.49
C LYS A 373 -24.99 17.74 -10.04
N HIS A 374 -24.04 17.26 -9.23
CA HIS A 374 -23.88 17.60 -7.81
C HIS A 374 -22.62 18.44 -7.55
N LEU A 375 -21.83 18.71 -8.60
CA LEU A 375 -20.74 19.66 -8.58
C LEU A 375 -21.34 21.08 -8.63
N ILE A 376 -21.34 21.75 -7.47
CA ILE A 376 -21.59 23.20 -7.35
C ILE A 376 -20.46 23.96 -8.06
#